data_AF-A0A1C4R350-F1
#
_entry.id   AF-A0A1C4R350-F1
#
_cell.length_a   1.000
_cell.length_b   1.000
_cell.length_c   1.000
_cell.angle_alpha   90.00
_cell.angle_beta   90.00
_cell.angle_gamma   90.00
#
_symmetry.space_group_name_H-M   'P 1'
#
loop_
_entity.id
_entity.type
_entity.pdbx_description
1 polymer ?
#
loop_
_entity_poly.entity_id
_entity_poly.type
_entity_poly.pdbx_seq_one_letter_code
_entity_poly.pdbx_strand_id
1 'polypeptide(L)' 'MSVDVLKQLLLDIGIAEQALTEIGPGTRLRADLGLSSVETTDLEIQLRERFGVRINLWDKADYTMEQLAVGIREMPR' A
#
# COMPACT_ATOMS: atom_id res chain seq x y z
N MET A 1 7.81 5.35 7.62
CA MET A 1 6.43 5.80 7.37
C MET A 1 5.49 5.16 8.39
N SER A 2 4.47 5.88 8.87
CA SER A 2 3.43 5.34 9.77
C SER A 2 2.29 4.69 8.99
N VAL A 3 1.49 3.87 9.67
CA VAL A 3 0.30 3.22 9.08
C VAL A 3 -0.73 4.26 8.63
N ASP A 4 -0.84 5.40 9.33
CA ASP A 4 -1.78 6.47 8.99
C ASP A 4 -1.46 7.12 7.64
N VAL A 5 -0.18 7.32 7.32
CA VAL A 5 0.24 7.87 6.02
C VAL A 5 -0.09 6.88 4.90
N LEU A 6 0.10 5.59 5.15
CA LEU A 6 -0.25 4.56 4.18
C LEU A 6 -1.77 4.48 3.97
N LYS A 7 -2.55 4.60 5.05
CA LYS A 7 -4.01 4.67 4.98
C LYS A 7 -4.48 5.88 4.17
N GLN A 8 -3.87 7.05 4.39
CA GLN A 8 -4.17 8.24 3.59
C GLN A 8 -3.82 8.03 2.11
N LEU A 9 -2.70 7.37 1.81
CA LEU A 9 -2.34 7.05 0.43
C LEU A 9 -3.36 6.13 -0.24
N LEU A 10 -3.88 5.14 0.49
CA LEU A 10 -4.94 4.26 0.00
C LEU A 10 -6.25 5.02 -0.25
N LEU A 11 -6.61 5.99 0.60
CA LEU A 11 -7.75 6.89 0.34
C LEU A 11 -7.53 7.70 -0.95
N ASP A 12 -6.33 8.25 -1.13
CA ASP A 12 -6.01 9.12 -2.26
C ASP A 12 -6.05 8.39 -3.61
N ILE A 13 -5.81 7.07 -3.63
CA ILE A 13 -5.93 6.23 -4.84
C ILE A 13 -7.36 5.68 -5.03
N GLY A 14 -8.32 6.06 -4.19
CA GLY A 14 -9.74 5.74 -4.36
C GLY A 14 -10.24 4.55 -3.53
N ILE A 15 -9.45 4.01 -2.60
CA ILE A 15 -9.93 2.95 -1.70
C ILE A 15 -10.94 3.54 -0.72
N ALA A 16 -12.11 2.88 -0.63
CA ALA A 16 -13.19 3.33 0.22
C ALA A 16 -12.80 3.33 1.70
N GLU A 17 -13.12 4.42 2.42
CA GLU A 17 -12.75 4.57 3.83
C GLU A 17 -13.25 3.44 4.72
N GLN A 18 -14.40 2.84 4.39
CA GLN A 18 -14.98 1.70 5.11
C GLN A 18 -14.14 0.43 5.00
N ALA A 19 -13.40 0.26 3.89
CA ALA A 19 -12.42 -0.83 3.78
C ALA A 19 -11.19 -0.58 4.67
N LEU A 20 -10.95 0.69 5.03
CA LEU A 20 -9.79 1.10 5.81
C LEU A 20 -10.05 1.18 7.33
N THR A 21 -11.29 1.01 7.79
CA THR A 21 -11.64 1.05 9.23
C THR A 21 -11.16 -0.18 9.99
N GLU A 22 -11.04 -1.33 9.32
CA GLU A 22 -10.60 -2.60 9.92
C GLU A 22 -9.17 -3.00 9.51
N ILE A 23 -8.38 -2.04 9.01
CA ILE A 23 -7.00 -2.32 8.62
C ILE A 23 -6.14 -2.62 9.85
N GLY A 24 -5.50 -3.78 9.80
CA GLY A 24 -4.42 -4.16 10.70
C GLY A 24 -3.12 -4.48 9.96
N PRO A 25 -2.04 -4.79 10.70
CA PRO A 25 -0.73 -5.16 10.11
C PRO A 25 -0.80 -6.34 9.14
N GLY A 26 -1.67 -7.31 9.41
CA GLY A 26 -1.87 -8.52 8.60
C GLY A 26 -2.83 -8.37 7.42
N THR A 27 -3.51 -7.23 7.29
CA THR A 27 -4.45 -6.98 6.18
C THR A 27 -3.69 -6.99 4.86
N ARG A 28 -4.20 -7.73 3.87
CA ARG A 28 -3.61 -7.89 2.55
C ARG A 28 -4.21 -6.95 1.52
N LEU A 29 -3.36 -6.43 0.63
CA LEU A 29 -3.74 -5.45 -0.38
C LEU A 29 -4.79 -6.02 -1.35
N ARG A 30 -4.56 -7.21 -1.92
CA ARG A 30 -5.47 -7.75 -2.94
C ARG A 30 -6.58 -8.56 -2.30
N ALA A 31 -6.24 -9.48 -1.40
CA ALA A 31 -7.21 -10.44 -0.88
C ALA A 31 -8.18 -9.85 0.14
N ASP A 32 -7.76 -8.85 0.93
CA ASP A 32 -8.61 -8.29 1.99
C ASP A 32 -9.14 -6.91 1.61
N LEU A 33 -8.31 -6.05 0.98
CA LEU A 33 -8.72 -4.71 0.51
C LEU A 33 -9.25 -4.70 -0.93
N GLY A 34 -9.13 -5.81 -1.66
CA GLY A 34 -9.67 -5.92 -3.01
C GLY A 34 -8.94 -5.08 -4.06
N LEU A 35 -7.71 -4.62 -3.80
CA LEU A 35 -6.98 -3.78 -4.76
C LEU A 35 -6.84 -4.51 -6.10
N SER A 36 -7.39 -3.88 -7.14
CA SER A 36 -7.22 -4.26 -8.52
C SER A 36 -5.78 -4.01 -8.99
N SER A 37 -5.42 -4.64 -10.11
CA SER A 37 -4.16 -4.39 -10.80
C SER A 37 -3.89 -2.90 -11.06
N VAL A 38 -4.93 -2.13 -11.38
CA VAL A 38 -4.82 -0.68 -11.64
C VAL A 38 -4.48 0.04 -10.34
N GLU A 39 -5.23 -0.18 -9.27
CA GLU A 39 -5.00 0.47 -7.98
C GLU A 39 -3.64 0.07 -7.38
N THR A 40 -3.20 -1.18 -7.57
CA THR A 40 -1.84 -1.59 -7.16
C THR A 40 -0.76 -0.85 -7.94
N THR A 41 -0.97 -0.60 -9.23
CA THR A 41 -0.02 0.16 -10.06
C THR A 41 0.00 1.64 -9.65
N ASP A 42 -1.17 2.22 -9.39
CA ASP A 42 -1.29 3.60 -8.90
C ASP A 42 -0.61 3.77 -7.55
N LEU A 43 -0.74 2.78 -6.65
CA LEU A 43 -0.04 2.77 -5.36
C LEU A 43 1.48 2.77 -5.54
N GLU A 44 2.04 1.95 -6.44
CA GLU A 44 3.48 1.95 -6.75
C GLU A 44 3.95 3.32 -7.27
N ILE A 45 3.17 3.94 -8.17
CA ILE A 45 3.47 5.25 -8.74
C ILE A 45 3.48 6.31 -7.63
N GLN A 46 2.44 6.37 -6.80
CA GLN A 46 2.35 7.37 -5.74
C GLN A 46 3.43 7.18 -4.66
N LEU A 47 3.79 5.94 -4.33
CA LEU A 47 4.91 5.66 -3.42
C LEU A 47 6.24 6.18 -3.97
N ARG A 48 6.46 6.01 -5.28
CA ARG A 48 7.65 6.51 -5.95
C ARG A 48 7.68 8.03 -6.03
N GLU A 49 6.58 8.66 -6.44
CA GLU A 49 6.52 10.10 -6.68
C GLU A 49 6.50 10.92 -5.41
N ARG A 50 5.77 10.48 -4.37
CA ARG A 50 5.62 11.25 -3.13
C ARG A 50 6.72 10.97 -2.12
N PHE A 51 7.25 9.75 -2.11
CA PHE A 51 8.16 9.28 -1.06
C PHE A 51 9.51 8.76 -1.56
N GLY A 52 9.72 8.68 -2.88
CA GLY A 52 10.94 8.13 -3.48
C GLY A 52 11.05 6.61 -3.37
N VAL A 53 9.99 5.92 -2.94
CA VAL A 53 10.03 4.48 -2.64
C VAL A 53 9.67 3.68 -3.89
N ARG A 54 10.52 2.72 -4.29
CA ARG A 54 10.30 1.87 -5.46
C ARG A 54 10.00 0.42 -5.07
N ILE A 55 8.77 0.13 -4.70
CA ILE A 55 8.36 -1.26 -4.49
C ILE A 55 7.87 -1.90 -5.79
N ASN A 56 7.93 -3.22 -5.86
CA ASN A 56 7.26 -4.00 -6.89
C ASN A 56 6.18 -4.84 -6.19
N LEU A 57 4.91 -4.49 -6.35
CA LEU A 57 3.75 -5.22 -5.86
C LEU A 57 3.39 -6.41 -6.75
N TRP A 58 4.02 -6.55 -7.92
CA TRP A 58 3.79 -7.63 -8.88
C TRP A 58 4.75 -8.82 -8.72
N ASP A 59 5.83 -8.66 -7.95
CA ASP A 59 6.80 -9.74 -7.71
C ASP A 59 6.26 -10.88 -6.84
N LYS A 60 5.19 -10.61 -6.08
CA LYS A 60 4.49 -11.54 -5.19
C LYS A 60 2.99 -11.47 -5.44
N ALA A 61 2.33 -12.56 -5.08
CA ALA A 61 0.89 -12.68 -5.18
C ALA A 61 0.15 -11.60 -4.37
N ASP A 62 0.63 -11.27 -3.17
CA ASP A 62 0.03 -10.25 -2.31
C ASP A 62 1.03 -9.74 -1.27
N TYR A 63 0.69 -8.59 -0.68
CA TYR A 63 1.45 -7.91 0.36
C TYR A 63 0.55 -7.58 1.53
N THR A 64 1.06 -7.70 2.76
CA THR A 64 0.39 -7.15 3.93
C THR A 64 0.74 -5.67 4.14
N MET A 65 -0.11 -4.96 4.88
CA MET A 65 0.15 -3.58 5.29
C MET A 65 1.47 -3.42 6.05
N GLU A 66 1.82 -4.39 6.90
CA GLU A 66 3.11 -4.41 7.60
C GLU A 66 4.28 -4.60 6.65
N GLN A 67 4.21 -5.57 5.73
CA GLN A 67 5.27 -5.81 4.75
C GLN A 67 5.50 -4.57 3.88
N LEU A 68 4.42 -3.91 3.48
CA LEU A 68 4.49 -2.66 2.73
C LEU A 68 5.13 -1.54 3.56
N ALA A 69 4.72 -1.37 4.82
CA ALA A 69 5.30 -0.37 5.71
C ALA A 69 6.78 -0.62 6.03
N VAL A 70 7.20 -1.88 6.16
CA VAL A 70 8.59 -2.28 6.38
C VAL A 70 9.41 -2.04 5.11
N GLY A 71 8.94 -2.49 3.94
CA GLY A 71 9.62 -2.25 2.67
C GLY A 71 9.85 -0.76 2.41
N ILE A 72 8.87 0.08 2.72
CA ILE A 72 8.99 1.54 2.64
C ILE A 72 10.05 2.12 3.60
N ARG A 73 10.25 1.52 4.79
CA ARG A 73 11.26 1.98 5.77
C ARG A 73 12.67 1.54 5.40
N GLU A 74 12.81 0.35 4.82
CA GLU A 74 14.10 -0.26 4.49
C GLU A 74 14.67 0.20 3.15
N MET A 75 13.84 0.77 2.27
CA MET A 75 14.33 1.27 0.99
C MET A 75 15.19 2.54 1.17
N PRO A 76 16.40 2.57 0.56
CA PRO A 76 17.18 3.78 0.48
C PRO A 76 16.45 4.79 -0.42
N ARG A 77 16.30 6.02 0.10
CA ARG A 77 15.66 7.15 -0.60
C ARG A 77 16.56 7.72 -1.68
#